data_AF-A0A6A6M2L2-F1
#
_entry.id   AF-A0A6A6M2L2-F1
#
_cell.length_a   1.000
_cell.length_b   1.000
_cell.length_c   1.000
_cell.angle_alpha   90.00
_cell.angle_beta   90.00
_cell.angle_gamma   90.00
#
_symmetry.space_group_name_H-M   'P 1'
#
loop_
_entity.id
_entity.type
_entity.pdbx_description
1 polymer ?
#
loop_
_entity_poly.entity_id
_entity_poly.type
_entity_poly.pdbx_seq_one_letter_code
_entity_poly.pdbx_strand_id
1 'polypeptide(L)'
;MLEITGGGSTNDRPGLDLVAVLDVSGSMGGEKIAKVKTAMLFMIYKLSPIDRLSVVTFESGAKRLCPLRQITENSQKELENLINGLNASGGTNITAGLQTGLKVINDRSLSGGRSVGIMLMSDGEQNVGGDAAKVPVGNVPVHTFGFGTDQDPVVLKAIADNSIEGTFSDVQNMDNLSIAFSQCLAGLLTLVVEDLRLKVIRYEDESTIEQVIAGSYPQSKDNANGSVTVTFGGLYAKEVRKVIVDLLLPAVTQEREADVLQITYSYSFQGSPFEANPATITVRRTGKFAEQQERPEVKIEETRLRIVNVIKARKMAEKNELRNARDKLVEAQNSLGDVDDKSNPMVEMLASELQQLLKMMESQKIYEKQGRPFALSSETSHDRQRFTTRGDQEEGPRPFATPRMDKYLEQARSFNKEPSKPPPSVDEDVQEEITANPLAPVIGAINYYLQLAIKCLLAIEKIINRGL
;
A
#
# COMPACT_ATOMS: atom_id res chain seq x y z
N MET A 1 -9.39 -7.14 17.09
CA MET A 1 -8.77 -6.87 15.78
C MET A 1 -9.76 -7.22 14.66
N LEU A 2 -9.90 -6.33 13.69
CA LEU A 2 -10.67 -6.52 12.47
C LEU A 2 -9.71 -6.72 11.30
N GLU A 3 -10.04 -7.61 10.38
CA GLU A 3 -9.26 -7.86 9.17
C GLU A 3 -10.15 -7.64 7.94
N ILE A 4 -9.64 -6.85 6.99
CA ILE A 4 -10.29 -6.56 5.71
C ILE A 4 -9.39 -7.12 4.62
N THR A 5 -9.96 -7.98 3.77
CA THR A 5 -9.22 -8.65 2.70
C THR A 5 -9.87 -8.39 1.36
N GLY A 6 -9.07 -7.94 0.39
CA GLY A 6 -9.54 -7.72 -0.98
C GLY A 6 -9.99 -9.03 -1.62
N GLY A 7 -11.10 -8.96 -2.36
CA GLY A 7 -11.62 -10.10 -3.12
C GLY A 7 -10.58 -10.72 -4.07
N GLY A 8 -10.78 -11.99 -4.44
CA GLY A 8 -9.82 -12.73 -5.27
C GLY A 8 -10.04 -12.62 -6.78
N SER A 9 -11.02 -11.86 -7.25
CA SER A 9 -11.35 -11.76 -8.68
C SER A 9 -10.84 -10.46 -9.27
N THR A 10 -10.15 -10.56 -10.40
CA THR A 10 -9.60 -9.43 -11.15
C THR A 10 -10.23 -9.30 -12.55
N ASN A 11 -11.23 -10.14 -12.88
CA ASN A 11 -11.83 -10.25 -14.22
C ASN A 11 -12.51 -8.95 -14.69
N ASP A 12 -13.07 -8.19 -13.75
CA ASP A 12 -13.80 -6.96 -14.02
C ASP A 12 -13.06 -5.74 -13.46
N ARG A 13 -11.73 -5.72 -13.53
CA ARG A 13 -10.99 -4.55 -13.06
C ARG A 13 -11.36 -3.30 -13.88
N PRO A 14 -11.43 -2.11 -13.26
CA PRO A 14 -11.50 -0.86 -14.02
C PRO A 14 -10.24 -0.66 -14.87
N GLY A 15 -10.39 0.03 -16.00
CA GLY A 15 -9.25 0.44 -16.82
C GLY A 15 -8.39 1.45 -16.07
N LEU A 16 -7.07 1.34 -16.17
CA LEU A 16 -6.12 2.20 -15.48
C LEU A 16 -5.72 3.40 -16.35
N ASP A 17 -5.78 4.62 -15.79
CA ASP A 17 -5.12 5.81 -16.32
C ASP A 17 -3.82 6.06 -15.55
N LEU A 18 -2.70 5.70 -16.17
CA LEU A 18 -1.38 5.77 -15.57
C LEU A 18 -0.56 6.93 -16.16
N VAL A 19 0.07 7.72 -15.29
CA VAL A 19 1.08 8.71 -15.71
C VAL A 19 2.42 8.35 -15.08
N ALA A 20 3.39 8.01 -15.93
CA ALA A 20 4.77 7.83 -15.53
C ALA A 20 5.49 9.19 -15.60
N VAL A 21 5.95 9.69 -14.46
CA VAL A 21 6.72 10.93 -14.31
C VAL A 21 8.17 10.55 -14.02
N LEU A 22 9.03 10.67 -15.03
CA LEU A 22 10.37 10.12 -15.02
C LEU A 22 11.44 11.22 -14.99
N ASP A 23 12.37 11.10 -14.05
CA ASP A 23 13.59 11.89 -14.04
C ASP A 23 14.50 11.49 -15.20
N VAL A 24 14.90 12.47 -16.01
CA VAL A 24 15.90 12.33 -17.08
C VAL A 24 17.03 13.34 -16.91
N SER A 25 17.27 13.79 -15.68
CA SER A 25 18.35 14.70 -15.33
C SER A 25 19.73 14.12 -15.64
N GLY A 26 20.77 14.95 -15.66
CA GLY A 26 22.14 14.50 -15.97
C GLY A 26 22.67 13.37 -15.08
N SER A 27 22.19 13.25 -13.83
CA SER A 27 22.54 12.15 -12.91
C SER A 27 22.07 10.78 -13.37
N MET A 28 21.05 10.73 -14.24
CA MET A 28 20.49 9.52 -14.83
C MET A 28 21.33 8.95 -15.98
N GLY A 29 22.44 9.58 -16.35
CA GLY A 29 23.31 9.11 -17.42
C GLY A 29 23.81 7.65 -17.24
N GLY A 30 24.16 7.01 -18.35
CA GLY A 30 24.75 5.67 -18.35
C GLY A 30 23.73 4.56 -18.02
N GLU A 31 24.04 3.72 -17.03
CA GLU A 31 23.24 2.53 -16.71
C GLU A 31 21.89 2.87 -16.09
N LYS A 32 21.79 3.97 -15.34
CA LYS A 32 20.55 4.40 -14.66
C LYS A 32 19.40 4.57 -15.65
N ILE A 33 19.56 5.39 -16.69
CA ILE A 33 18.53 5.57 -17.73
C ILE A 33 18.23 4.27 -18.49
N ALA A 34 19.23 3.38 -18.67
CA ALA A 34 19.00 2.08 -19.28
C ALA A 34 18.06 1.22 -18.43
N LYS A 35 18.22 1.24 -17.09
CA LYS A 35 17.29 0.54 -16.16
C LYS A 35 15.89 1.15 -16.17
N VAL A 36 15.76 2.48 -16.28
CA VAL A 36 14.45 3.14 -16.46
C VAL A 36 13.78 2.67 -17.74
N LYS A 37 14.53 2.60 -18.86
CA LYS A 37 14.00 2.10 -20.12
C LYS A 37 13.47 0.68 -19.98
N THR A 38 14.26 -0.22 -19.40
CA THR A 38 13.84 -1.61 -19.16
C THR A 38 12.59 -1.68 -18.26
N ALA A 39 12.54 -0.92 -17.17
CA ALA A 39 11.39 -0.88 -16.27
C ALA A 39 10.12 -0.37 -16.98
N MET A 40 10.25 0.68 -17.80
CA MET A 40 9.14 1.23 -18.57
C MET A 40 8.67 0.29 -19.68
N LEU A 41 9.58 -0.42 -20.35
CA LEU A 41 9.22 -1.44 -21.35
C LEU A 41 8.42 -2.58 -20.70
N PHE A 42 8.87 -3.07 -19.54
CA PHE A 42 8.10 -4.05 -18.76
C PHE A 42 6.68 -3.55 -18.50
N MET A 43 6.52 -2.32 -18.00
CA MET A 43 5.20 -1.75 -17.75
C MET A 43 4.34 -1.69 -19.01
N ILE A 44 4.90 -1.25 -20.14
CA ILE A 44 4.19 -1.16 -21.42
C ILE A 44 3.67 -2.54 -21.85
N TYR A 45 4.46 -3.60 -21.71
CA TYR A 45 4.01 -4.98 -22.03
C TYR A 45 2.93 -5.51 -21.07
N LYS A 46 2.88 -4.99 -19.84
CA LYS A 46 1.91 -5.37 -18.81
C LYS A 46 0.65 -4.50 -18.81
N LEU A 47 0.52 -3.52 -19.69
CA LEU A 47 -0.74 -2.79 -19.83
C LEU A 47 -1.58 -3.43 -20.94
N SER A 48 -2.90 -3.45 -20.79
CA SER A 48 -3.81 -3.96 -21.81
C SER A 48 -4.59 -2.84 -22.51
N PRO A 49 -5.33 -3.11 -23.60
CA PRO A 49 -6.02 -2.06 -24.37
C PRO A 49 -7.06 -1.24 -23.61
N ILE A 50 -7.54 -1.73 -22.46
CA ILE A 50 -8.44 -0.96 -21.57
C ILE A 50 -7.69 0.12 -20.77
N ASP A 51 -6.37 0.00 -20.65
CA ASP A 51 -5.50 0.92 -19.91
C ASP A 51 -4.99 2.05 -20.80
N ARG A 52 -4.60 3.15 -20.16
CA ARG A 52 -4.00 4.30 -20.82
C ARG A 52 -2.72 4.71 -20.11
N LEU A 53 -1.70 5.03 -20.89
CA LEU A 53 -0.42 5.52 -20.38
C LEU A 53 -0.12 6.92 -20.94
N SER A 54 0.37 7.79 -20.07
CA SER A 54 1.08 9.02 -20.45
C SER A 54 2.47 8.98 -19.85
N VAL A 55 3.47 9.43 -20.62
CA VAL A 55 4.84 9.57 -20.14
C VAL A 55 5.19 11.06 -20.07
N VAL A 56 5.59 11.50 -18.89
CA VAL A 56 6.10 12.83 -18.61
C VAL A 56 7.55 12.66 -18.18
N THR A 57 8.46 13.41 -18.80
CA THR A 57 9.85 13.47 -18.37
C THR A 57 10.14 14.83 -17.78
N PHE A 58 11.03 14.88 -16.79
CA PHE A 58 11.50 16.13 -16.25
C PHE A 58 13.02 16.17 -16.13
N GLU A 59 13.56 17.35 -16.39
CA GLU A 59 14.93 17.76 -16.13
C GLU A 59 14.86 19.14 -15.46
N SER A 60 15.42 20.21 -16.07
CA SER A 60 15.21 21.59 -15.60
C SER A 60 13.76 22.08 -15.75
N GLY A 61 13.00 21.47 -16.65
CA GLY A 61 11.56 21.64 -16.82
C GLY A 61 10.89 20.30 -17.11
N ALA A 62 9.57 20.30 -17.31
CA ALA A 62 8.82 19.08 -17.60
C ALA A 62 8.27 19.09 -19.03
N LYS A 63 8.31 17.93 -19.67
CA LYS A 63 7.79 17.69 -21.01
C LYS A 63 6.90 16.46 -21.03
N ARG A 64 5.70 16.62 -21.59
CA ARG A 64 4.83 15.48 -21.91
C ARG A 64 5.33 14.82 -23.20
N LEU A 65 5.86 13.60 -23.11
CA LEU A 65 6.37 12.86 -24.28
C LEU A 65 5.24 12.29 -25.14
N CYS A 66 4.17 11.83 -24.50
CA CYS A 66 2.96 11.40 -25.20
C CYS A 66 1.72 11.85 -24.43
N PRO A 67 0.60 12.15 -25.11
CA PRO A 67 -0.68 12.31 -24.43
C PRO A 67 -1.11 10.98 -23.78
N LEU A 68 -2.06 11.06 -22.86
CA LEU A 68 -2.71 9.88 -22.28
C LEU A 68 -3.40 9.08 -23.39
N ARG A 69 -2.89 7.89 -23.70
CA ARG A 69 -3.34 7.08 -24.85
C ARG A 69 -3.57 5.63 -24.46
N GLN A 70 -4.57 5.01 -25.10
CA GLN A 70 -4.84 3.58 -24.93
C GLN A 70 -3.71 2.72 -25.48
N ILE A 71 -3.47 1.57 -24.86
CA ILE A 71 -2.41 0.63 -25.23
C ILE A 71 -2.91 -0.35 -26.30
N THR A 72 -2.88 0.11 -27.55
CA THR A 72 -3.03 -0.71 -28.76
C THR A 72 -1.66 -1.18 -29.25
N GLU A 73 -1.61 -2.24 -30.07
CA GLU A 73 -0.36 -2.76 -30.66
C GLU A 73 0.48 -1.67 -31.37
N ASN A 74 -0.18 -0.75 -32.08
CA ASN A 74 0.50 0.36 -32.75
C ASN A 74 1.06 1.37 -31.74
N SER A 75 0.23 1.79 -30.79
CA SER A 75 0.66 2.75 -29.75
C SER A 75 1.75 2.19 -28.84
N GLN A 76 1.78 0.87 -28.65
CA GLN A 76 2.80 0.16 -27.90
C GLN A 76 4.16 0.31 -28.56
N LYS A 77 4.26 -0.01 -29.86
CA LYS A 77 5.50 0.20 -30.64
C LYS A 77 5.96 1.66 -30.64
N GLU A 78 5.02 2.60 -30.71
CA GLU A 78 5.34 4.02 -30.58
C GLU A 78 5.87 4.39 -29.19
N LEU A 79 5.29 3.84 -28.12
CA LEU A 79 5.77 4.04 -26.75
C LEU A 79 7.17 3.47 -26.58
N GLU A 80 7.42 2.26 -27.07
CA GLU A 80 8.74 1.62 -27.04
C GLU A 80 9.80 2.50 -27.70
N ASN A 81 9.51 3.05 -28.89
CA ASN A 81 10.42 3.96 -29.58
C ASN A 81 10.68 5.26 -28.78
N LEU A 82 9.64 5.84 -28.17
CA LEU A 82 9.79 7.03 -27.33
C LEU A 82 10.65 6.75 -26.08
N ILE A 83 10.44 5.62 -25.41
CA ILE A 83 11.21 5.21 -24.23
C ILE A 83 12.66 4.91 -24.61
N ASN A 84 12.90 4.20 -25.71
CA ASN A 84 14.25 3.92 -26.20
C ASN A 84 15.01 5.20 -26.58
N GLY A 85 14.30 6.25 -27.00
CA GLY A 85 14.86 7.57 -27.31
C GLY A 85 15.16 8.46 -26.10
N LEU A 86 14.87 8.04 -24.87
CA LEU A 86 15.18 8.84 -23.66
C LEU A 86 16.69 9.04 -23.51
N ASN A 87 17.09 10.28 -23.21
CA ASN A 87 18.47 10.65 -22.94
C ASN A 87 18.53 11.51 -21.67
N ALA A 88 19.60 11.37 -20.91
CA ALA A 88 19.83 12.11 -19.68
C ALA A 88 20.45 13.49 -19.97
N SER A 89 19.84 14.57 -19.49
CA SER A 89 20.35 15.94 -19.61
C SER A 89 19.76 16.87 -18.54
N GLY A 90 20.37 18.03 -18.35
CA GLY A 90 19.78 19.10 -17.53
C GLY A 90 19.80 18.86 -16.02
N GLY A 91 19.04 19.70 -15.29
CA GLY A 91 18.85 19.64 -13.84
C GLY A 91 17.65 18.78 -13.42
N THR A 92 17.14 18.97 -12.20
CA THR A 92 16.11 18.13 -11.56
C THR A 92 14.99 18.99 -10.98
N ASN A 93 13.86 19.05 -11.68
CA ASN A 93 12.67 19.84 -11.32
C ASN A 93 11.44 18.95 -11.07
N ILE A 94 11.42 18.33 -9.89
CA ILE A 94 10.33 17.43 -9.44
C ILE A 94 8.97 18.16 -9.46
N THR A 95 8.95 19.44 -9.06
CA THR A 95 7.72 20.25 -9.02
C THR A 95 7.07 20.34 -10.40
N ALA A 96 7.83 20.67 -11.43
CA ALA A 96 7.32 20.77 -12.80
C ALA A 96 6.82 19.41 -13.32
N GLY A 97 7.57 18.34 -13.03
CA GLY A 97 7.19 16.97 -13.39
C GLY A 97 5.85 16.57 -12.79
N LEU A 98 5.70 16.76 -11.47
CA LEU A 98 4.48 16.44 -10.73
C LEU A 98 3.28 17.28 -11.22
N GLN A 99 3.44 18.60 -11.37
CA GLN A 99 2.37 19.47 -11.88
C GLN A 99 1.93 19.06 -13.30
N THR A 100 2.88 18.70 -14.17
CA THR A 100 2.56 18.24 -15.52
C THR A 100 1.83 16.90 -15.50
N GLY A 101 2.25 15.97 -14.63
CA GLY A 101 1.57 14.69 -14.46
C GLY A 101 0.14 14.84 -13.93
N LEU A 102 -0.05 15.67 -12.90
CA LEU A 102 -1.37 16.01 -12.36
C LEU A 102 -2.25 16.67 -13.41
N LYS A 103 -1.70 17.59 -14.22
CA LYS A 103 -2.44 18.24 -15.30
C LYS A 103 -2.94 17.23 -16.32
N VAL A 104 -2.15 16.22 -16.69
CA VAL A 104 -2.59 15.15 -17.62
C VAL A 104 -3.80 14.41 -17.07
N ILE A 105 -3.82 14.09 -15.78
CA ILE A 105 -4.96 13.43 -15.13
C ILE A 105 -6.17 14.36 -15.02
N ASN A 106 -5.97 15.62 -14.65
CA ASN A 106 -7.05 16.57 -14.45
C ASN A 106 -7.72 17.01 -15.76
N ASP A 107 -6.97 17.05 -16.87
CA ASP A 107 -7.45 17.44 -18.19
C ASP A 107 -8.16 16.29 -18.95
N ARG A 108 -8.38 15.12 -18.32
CA ARG A 108 -9.01 13.97 -18.98
C ARG A 108 -10.49 14.22 -19.24
N SER A 109 -10.93 13.96 -20.48
CA SER A 109 -12.34 14.04 -20.87
C SER A 109 -13.18 12.85 -20.41
N LEU A 110 -12.54 11.69 -20.17
CA LEU A 110 -13.19 10.44 -19.76
C LEU A 110 -12.60 9.97 -18.43
N SER A 111 -13.29 10.29 -17.34
CA SER A 111 -12.87 9.98 -15.96
C SER A 111 -13.69 8.89 -15.26
N GLY A 112 -14.92 8.61 -15.72
CA GLY A 112 -15.83 7.67 -15.05
C GLY A 112 -15.40 6.21 -15.17
N GLY A 113 -15.44 5.46 -14.05
CA GLY A 113 -15.19 4.03 -14.00
C GLY A 113 -13.75 3.60 -14.27
N ARG A 114 -12.78 4.51 -14.09
CA ARG A 114 -11.36 4.29 -14.36
C ARG A 114 -10.51 4.64 -13.15
N SER A 115 -9.59 3.74 -12.81
CA SER A 115 -8.59 3.96 -11.77
C SER A 115 -7.52 4.92 -12.26
N VAL A 116 -6.86 5.62 -11.33
CA VAL A 116 -5.79 6.58 -11.62
C VAL A 116 -4.58 6.27 -10.79
N GLY A 117 -3.39 6.39 -11.39
CA GLY A 117 -2.14 6.41 -10.65
C GLY A 117 -1.12 7.32 -11.31
N ILE A 118 -0.31 8.00 -10.50
CA ILE A 118 0.93 8.63 -10.94
C ILE A 118 2.08 7.82 -10.33
N MET A 119 3.03 7.41 -11.17
CA MET A 119 4.30 6.83 -10.74
C MET A 119 5.39 7.86 -11.00
N LEU A 120 5.90 8.48 -9.93
CA LEU A 120 6.95 9.50 -9.99
C LEU A 120 8.27 8.88 -9.54
N MET A 121 9.30 8.96 -10.37
CA MET A 121 10.64 8.48 -10.04
C MET A 121 11.65 9.62 -10.13
N SER A 122 12.54 9.69 -9.13
CA SER A 122 13.61 10.69 -9.03
C SER A 122 14.88 10.04 -8.46
N ASP A 123 16.05 10.38 -9.01
CA ASP A 123 17.35 9.88 -8.53
C ASP A 123 18.20 10.94 -7.84
N GLY A 124 17.76 12.20 -7.90
CA GLY A 124 18.47 13.37 -7.39
C GLY A 124 17.64 14.23 -6.44
N GLU A 125 18.35 15.11 -5.73
CA GLU A 125 17.76 16.21 -4.98
C GLU A 125 17.15 17.26 -5.91
N GLN A 126 16.05 17.87 -5.47
CA GLN A 126 15.46 18.97 -6.22
C GLN A 126 16.40 20.18 -6.22
N ASN A 127 16.92 20.52 -7.40
CA ASN A 127 17.85 21.65 -7.58
C ASN A 127 17.22 22.82 -8.35
N VAL A 128 16.06 22.60 -8.99
CA VAL A 128 15.30 23.61 -9.74
C VAL A 128 13.82 23.51 -9.36
N GLY A 129 13.14 24.65 -9.26
CA GLY A 129 11.72 24.74 -8.88
C GLY A 129 11.51 24.92 -7.38
N GLY A 130 10.27 25.28 -6.98
CA GLY A 130 9.89 25.45 -5.58
C GLY A 130 9.81 24.12 -4.82
N ASP A 131 9.28 24.11 -3.61
CA ASP A 131 9.19 22.89 -2.80
C ASP A 131 8.12 21.91 -3.35
N ALA A 132 8.55 20.79 -3.94
CA ALA A 132 7.63 19.80 -4.53
C ALA A 132 6.72 19.15 -3.48
N ALA A 133 7.12 19.12 -2.21
CA ALA A 133 6.28 18.59 -1.13
C ALA A 133 5.01 19.43 -0.90
N LYS A 134 4.99 20.69 -1.38
CA LYS A 134 3.84 21.61 -1.22
C LYS A 134 2.89 21.60 -2.42
N VAL A 135 3.16 20.81 -3.46
CA VAL A 135 2.27 20.73 -4.61
C VAL A 135 0.97 20.02 -4.20
N PRO A 136 -0.21 20.64 -4.40
CA PRO A 136 -1.48 20.00 -4.07
C PRO A 136 -1.76 18.89 -5.08
N VAL A 137 -1.62 17.63 -4.64
CA VAL A 137 -1.86 16.44 -5.46
C VAL A 137 -3.36 16.06 -5.55
N GLY A 138 -4.19 16.59 -4.63
CA GLY A 138 -5.62 16.31 -4.60
C GLY A 138 -5.93 14.83 -4.36
N ASN A 139 -6.98 14.33 -5.02
CA ASN A 139 -7.43 12.93 -4.88
C ASN A 139 -6.71 11.97 -5.86
N VAL A 140 -5.53 12.33 -6.36
CA VAL A 140 -4.78 11.49 -7.29
C VAL A 140 -3.73 10.69 -6.51
N PRO A 141 -3.74 9.35 -6.56
CA PRO A 141 -2.68 8.53 -5.96
C PRO A 141 -1.33 8.82 -6.62
N VAL A 142 -0.33 9.19 -5.81
CA VAL A 142 1.05 9.44 -6.29
C VAL A 142 2.00 8.46 -5.60
N HIS A 143 2.46 7.46 -6.35
CA HIS A 143 3.48 6.52 -5.92
C HIS A 143 4.85 7.06 -6.31
N THR A 144 5.73 7.24 -5.33
CA THR A 144 7.06 7.81 -5.53
C THR A 144 8.14 6.74 -5.39
N PHE A 145 9.15 6.82 -6.25
CA PHE A 145 10.28 5.91 -6.31
C PHE A 145 11.57 6.71 -6.19
N GLY A 146 12.27 6.47 -5.09
CA GLY A 146 13.60 6.96 -4.86
C GLY A 146 14.63 6.06 -5.52
N PHE A 147 15.38 6.56 -6.51
CA PHE A 147 16.31 5.74 -7.27
C PHE A 147 17.77 6.04 -6.89
N GLY A 148 18.48 5.03 -6.38
CA GLY A 148 19.85 5.19 -5.88
C GLY A 148 19.93 5.94 -4.55
N THR A 149 21.09 6.53 -4.27
CA THR A 149 21.44 7.09 -2.94
C THR A 149 21.57 8.62 -2.90
N ASP A 150 21.32 9.29 -4.03
CA ASP A 150 21.41 10.76 -4.17
C ASP A 150 20.04 11.43 -4.29
N GLN A 151 18.96 10.67 -4.06
CA GLN A 151 17.58 11.13 -4.02
C GLN A 151 17.28 12.02 -2.82
N ASP A 152 16.19 12.80 -2.89
CA ASP A 152 15.57 13.45 -1.72
C ASP A 152 14.35 12.65 -1.22
N PRO A 153 14.55 11.70 -0.30
CA PRO A 153 13.46 10.83 0.16
C PRO A 153 12.45 11.55 1.04
N VAL A 154 12.81 12.71 1.63
CA VAL A 154 11.89 13.49 2.47
C VAL A 154 10.83 14.14 1.57
N VAL A 155 11.26 14.73 0.46
CA VAL A 155 10.35 15.31 -0.54
C VAL A 155 9.48 14.24 -1.19
N LEU A 156 10.07 13.11 -1.63
CA LEU A 156 9.33 12.02 -2.27
C LEU A 156 8.28 11.41 -1.32
N LYS A 157 8.65 11.13 -0.07
CA LYS A 157 7.71 10.68 0.95
C LYS A 157 6.58 11.69 1.18
N ALA A 158 6.90 12.98 1.29
CA ALA A 158 5.90 14.01 1.52
C ALA A 158 4.89 14.10 0.35
N ILE A 159 5.35 13.98 -0.89
CA ILE A 159 4.47 13.90 -2.07
C ILE A 159 3.51 12.70 -1.95
N ALA A 160 4.04 11.52 -1.60
CA ALA A 160 3.23 10.32 -1.43
C ALA A 160 2.20 10.47 -0.29
N ASP A 161 2.62 11.00 0.86
CA ASP A 161 1.76 11.19 2.04
C ASP A 161 0.65 12.19 1.82
N ASN A 162 0.91 13.23 1.02
CA ASN A 162 -0.10 14.23 0.66
C ASN A 162 -1.15 13.68 -0.33
N SER A 163 -1.00 12.45 -0.81
CA SER A 163 -1.97 11.75 -1.66
C SER A 163 -2.75 10.66 -0.90
N ILE A 164 -3.96 10.36 -1.37
CA ILE A 164 -4.91 9.47 -0.66
C ILE A 164 -4.40 8.02 -0.52
N GLU A 165 -3.55 7.57 -1.44
CA GLU A 165 -3.06 6.18 -1.53
C GLU A 165 -1.58 6.07 -1.94
N GLY A 166 -0.87 7.19 -1.94
CA GLY A 166 0.52 7.23 -2.34
C GLY A 166 1.41 6.37 -1.46
N THR A 167 2.43 5.81 -2.09
CA THR A 167 3.47 5.04 -1.42
C THR A 167 4.83 5.58 -1.82
N PHE A 168 5.77 5.60 -0.89
CA PHE A 168 7.17 5.82 -1.16
C PHE A 168 7.94 4.50 -1.14
N SER A 169 8.64 4.22 -2.23
CA SER A 169 9.49 3.05 -2.42
C SER A 169 10.94 3.49 -2.57
N ASP A 170 11.83 2.90 -1.77
CA ASP A 170 13.27 3.13 -1.83
C ASP A 170 13.93 2.03 -2.67
N VAL A 171 14.61 2.42 -3.75
CA VAL A 171 15.26 1.52 -4.71
C VAL A 171 16.76 1.86 -4.74
N GLN A 172 17.54 1.24 -3.86
CA GLN A 172 18.98 1.52 -3.74
C GLN A 172 19.79 0.83 -4.84
N ASN A 173 19.53 -0.46 -5.10
CA ASN A 173 20.14 -1.19 -6.21
C ASN A 173 19.46 -0.84 -7.54
N MET A 174 20.29 -0.45 -8.52
CA MET A 174 19.83 -0.09 -9.86
C MET A 174 19.12 -1.22 -10.60
N ASP A 175 19.46 -2.48 -10.30
CA ASP A 175 18.85 -3.65 -10.90
C ASP A 175 17.39 -3.88 -10.45
N ASN A 176 17.00 -3.28 -9.32
CA ASN A 176 15.71 -3.50 -8.67
C ASN A 176 14.62 -2.53 -9.12
N LEU A 177 14.93 -1.58 -10.01
CA LEU A 177 13.94 -0.61 -10.48
C LEU A 177 12.77 -1.27 -11.21
N SER A 178 13.04 -2.20 -12.14
CA SER A 178 11.99 -2.93 -12.85
C SER A 178 11.11 -3.73 -11.89
N ILE A 179 11.69 -4.25 -10.81
CA ILE A 179 10.98 -5.01 -9.78
C ILE A 179 10.07 -4.09 -8.98
N ALA A 180 10.57 -2.93 -8.52
CA ALA A 180 9.77 -1.96 -7.79
C ALA A 180 8.58 -1.45 -8.63
N PHE A 181 8.83 -1.15 -9.91
CA PHE A 181 7.80 -0.71 -10.84
C PHE A 181 6.78 -1.82 -11.11
N SER A 182 7.24 -3.07 -11.29
CA SER A 182 6.36 -4.20 -11.55
C SER A 182 5.42 -4.47 -10.37
N GLN A 183 5.92 -4.43 -9.14
CA GLN A 183 5.09 -4.66 -7.95
C GLN A 183 4.06 -3.54 -7.73
N CYS A 184 4.43 -2.28 -7.97
CA CYS A 184 3.47 -1.18 -7.93
C CYS A 184 2.39 -1.33 -9.01
N LEU A 185 2.80 -1.64 -10.25
CA LEU A 185 1.89 -1.86 -11.36
C LEU A 185 0.94 -3.03 -11.09
N ALA A 186 1.44 -4.13 -10.52
CA ALA A 186 0.62 -5.28 -10.12
C ALA A 186 -0.52 -4.88 -9.17
N GLY A 187 -0.23 -4.01 -8.18
CA GLY A 187 -1.27 -3.47 -7.30
C GLY A 187 -2.30 -2.64 -8.07
N LEU A 188 -1.84 -1.68 -8.88
CA LEU A 188 -2.72 -0.81 -9.66
C LEU A 188 -3.63 -1.57 -10.64
N LEU A 189 -3.12 -2.65 -11.24
CA LEU A 189 -3.88 -3.54 -12.14
C LEU A 189 -4.78 -4.54 -11.40
N THR A 190 -4.76 -4.57 -10.07
CA THR A 190 -5.59 -5.48 -9.27
C THR A 190 -6.48 -4.73 -8.28
N LEU A 191 -6.81 -3.48 -8.56
CA LEU A 191 -7.79 -2.73 -7.77
C LEU A 191 -9.17 -3.39 -7.89
N VAL A 192 -9.71 -3.86 -6.77
CA VAL A 192 -11.02 -4.55 -6.69
C VAL A 192 -12.05 -3.77 -5.89
N VAL A 193 -11.62 -2.74 -5.16
CA VAL A 193 -12.47 -1.91 -4.30
C VAL A 193 -11.95 -0.47 -4.37
N GLU A 194 -12.84 0.50 -4.51
CA GLU A 194 -12.58 1.94 -4.52
C GLU A 194 -13.27 2.61 -3.31
N ASP A 195 -12.69 3.67 -2.73
CA ASP A 195 -13.25 4.42 -1.58
C ASP A 195 -13.78 3.54 -0.43
N LEU A 196 -12.98 2.54 -0.01
CA LEU A 196 -13.31 1.70 1.14
C LEU A 196 -13.38 2.56 2.41
N ARG A 197 -14.46 2.38 3.17
CA ARG A 197 -14.65 2.99 4.49
C ARG A 197 -15.11 1.94 5.48
N LEU A 198 -14.45 1.86 6.63
CA LEU A 198 -14.84 1.02 7.75
C LEU A 198 -15.41 1.90 8.85
N LYS A 199 -16.64 1.63 9.29
CA LYS A 199 -17.27 2.30 10.41
C LYS A 199 -17.45 1.33 11.57
N VAL A 200 -16.98 1.73 12.75
CA VAL A 200 -17.19 1.03 14.01
C VAL A 200 -18.02 1.92 14.94
N ILE A 201 -19.02 1.34 15.60
CA ILE A 201 -20.01 2.06 16.40
C ILE A 201 -20.10 1.36 17.76
N ARG A 202 -19.99 2.14 18.85
CA ARG A 202 -20.19 1.61 20.21
C ARG A 202 -21.64 1.22 20.44
N TYR A 203 -21.87 0.35 21.42
CA TYR A 203 -23.20 0.19 22.00
C TYR A 203 -23.30 1.07 23.24
N GLU A 204 -24.34 1.91 23.29
CA GLU A 204 -24.59 2.79 24.43
C GLU A 204 -24.71 1.97 25.73
N ASP A 205 -24.12 2.49 26.81
CA ASP A 205 -23.96 1.84 28.12
C ASP A 205 -23.22 0.49 28.17
N GLU A 206 -22.91 -0.11 27.02
CA GLU A 206 -22.21 -1.40 26.93
C GLU A 206 -20.72 -1.26 26.65
N SER A 207 -20.31 -0.25 25.89
CA SER A 207 -18.90 -0.04 25.53
C SER A 207 -18.56 1.42 25.23
N THR A 208 -17.27 1.73 25.33
CA THR A 208 -16.66 2.97 24.82
C THR A 208 -15.49 2.61 23.92
N ILE A 209 -15.41 3.24 22.73
CA ILE A 209 -14.25 3.11 21.85
C ILE A 209 -13.18 4.07 22.34
N GLU A 210 -12.11 3.54 22.94
CA GLU A 210 -10.98 4.34 23.41
C GLU A 210 -10.09 4.75 22.23
N GLN A 211 -9.76 3.79 21.38
CA GLN A 211 -8.86 3.98 20.26
C GLN A 211 -9.22 3.08 19.07
N VAL A 212 -8.99 3.60 17.86
CA VAL A 212 -9.00 2.83 16.61
C VAL A 212 -7.64 2.99 15.95
N ILE A 213 -6.87 1.91 15.88
CA ILE A 213 -5.53 1.90 15.31
C ILE A 213 -5.62 1.33 13.90
N ALA A 214 -5.43 2.20 12.91
CA ALA A 214 -5.51 1.87 11.49
C ALA A 214 -4.40 2.58 10.71
N GLY A 215 -3.15 2.53 11.19
CA GLY A 215 -2.01 3.15 10.49
C GLY A 215 -2.18 4.66 10.27
N SER A 216 -1.81 5.13 9.07
CA SER A 216 -1.93 6.55 8.67
C SER A 216 -3.25 6.91 8.01
N TYR A 217 -4.22 5.98 7.98
CA TYR A 217 -5.49 6.20 7.30
C TYR A 217 -6.32 7.29 8.01
N PRO A 218 -6.92 8.24 7.26
CA PRO A 218 -7.78 9.27 7.83
C PRO A 218 -8.92 8.68 8.64
N GLN A 219 -9.20 9.30 9.79
CA GLN A 219 -10.29 8.90 10.68
C GLN A 219 -11.20 10.08 10.98
N SER A 220 -12.50 9.84 10.99
CA SER A 220 -13.51 10.78 11.49
C SER A 220 -14.25 10.16 12.68
N LYS A 221 -14.47 10.96 13.72
CA LYS A 221 -15.21 10.56 14.92
C LYS A 221 -16.55 11.27 14.97
N ASP A 222 -17.60 10.54 15.27
CA ASP A 222 -18.93 11.07 15.53
C ASP A 222 -19.28 10.81 17.00
N ASN A 223 -19.24 11.87 17.80
CA ASN A 223 -19.48 11.79 19.24
C ASN A 223 -20.95 11.52 19.59
N ALA A 224 -21.90 11.82 18.69
CA ALA A 224 -23.33 11.65 18.97
C ALA A 224 -23.71 10.16 19.06
N ASN A 225 -23.18 9.33 18.15
CA ASN A 225 -23.37 7.88 18.16
C ASN A 225 -22.13 7.11 18.69
N GLY A 226 -21.06 7.82 19.06
CA GLY A 226 -19.79 7.22 19.50
C GLY A 226 -19.19 6.31 18.44
N SER A 227 -19.19 6.74 17.18
CA SER A 227 -18.62 5.98 16.06
C SER A 227 -17.30 6.57 15.56
N VAL A 228 -16.50 5.70 14.95
CA VAL A 228 -15.27 6.05 14.26
C VAL A 228 -15.33 5.47 12.86
N THR A 229 -15.06 6.30 11.85
CA THR A 229 -14.97 5.88 10.44
C THR A 229 -13.54 6.05 9.96
N VAL A 230 -12.94 4.95 9.50
CA VAL A 230 -11.62 4.90 8.86
C VAL A 230 -11.80 4.91 7.35
N THR A 231 -11.13 5.83 6.66
CA THR A 231 -11.16 5.93 5.19
C THR A 231 -9.88 5.33 4.61
N PHE A 232 -10.05 4.25 3.86
CA PHE A 232 -8.98 3.41 3.34
C PHE A 232 -8.62 3.70 1.88
N GLY A 233 -9.53 4.29 1.10
CA GLY A 233 -9.36 4.42 -0.34
C GLY A 233 -9.44 3.06 -1.04
N GLY A 234 -8.62 2.85 -2.06
CA GLY A 234 -8.57 1.63 -2.85
C GLY A 234 -7.98 0.43 -2.11
N LEU A 235 -8.47 -0.78 -2.43
CA LEU A 235 -7.94 -2.06 -1.92
C LEU A 235 -7.68 -3.02 -3.11
N TYR A 236 -6.48 -3.62 -3.14
CA TYR A 236 -6.10 -4.55 -4.19
C TYR A 236 -6.57 -5.98 -3.91
N ALA A 237 -6.62 -6.81 -4.95
CA ALA A 237 -6.98 -8.22 -4.82
C ALA A 237 -6.04 -8.91 -3.85
N LYS A 238 -6.61 -9.62 -2.85
CA LYS A 238 -5.87 -10.29 -1.77
C LYS A 238 -5.00 -9.38 -0.89
N GLU A 239 -5.10 -8.05 -1.01
CA GLU A 239 -4.48 -7.12 -0.04
C GLU A 239 -5.21 -7.23 1.29
N VAL A 240 -4.47 -7.24 2.40
CA VAL A 240 -5.01 -7.39 3.75
C VAL A 240 -4.71 -6.13 4.56
N ARG A 241 -5.73 -5.60 5.23
CA ARG A 241 -5.62 -4.49 6.18
C ARG A 241 -6.21 -4.88 7.53
N LYS A 242 -5.48 -4.60 8.59
CA LYS A 242 -5.87 -4.88 9.97
C LYS A 242 -6.17 -3.59 10.72
N VAL A 243 -7.18 -3.65 11.59
CA VAL A 243 -7.58 -2.56 12.47
C VAL A 243 -7.69 -3.08 13.90
N ILE A 244 -7.01 -2.44 14.84
CA ILE A 244 -7.21 -2.69 16.27
C ILE A 244 -8.22 -1.67 16.79
N VAL A 245 -9.18 -2.15 17.58
CA VAL A 245 -10.21 -1.33 18.22
C VAL A 245 -10.16 -1.64 19.70
N ASP A 246 -9.75 -0.65 20.48
CA ASP A 246 -9.65 -0.75 21.93
C ASP A 246 -10.99 -0.34 22.54
N LEU A 247 -11.59 -1.26 23.28
CA LEU A 247 -12.90 -1.09 23.88
C LEU A 247 -12.79 -1.11 25.41
N LEU A 248 -13.27 -0.04 26.03
CA LEU A 248 -13.54 -0.03 27.46
C LEU A 248 -14.95 -0.54 27.72
N LEU A 249 -15.06 -1.60 28.52
CA LEU A 249 -16.32 -2.22 28.92
C LEU A 249 -16.59 -1.93 30.41
N PRO A 250 -17.74 -1.35 30.80
CA PRO A 250 -18.08 -1.11 32.21
C PRO A 250 -18.13 -2.40 33.06
N ALA A 251 -17.99 -2.28 34.39
CA ALA A 251 -18.14 -3.46 35.24
C ALA A 251 -19.57 -4.00 35.22
N VAL A 252 -19.73 -5.33 35.23
CA VAL A 252 -21.04 -5.99 35.38
C VAL A 252 -21.03 -6.86 36.65
N THR A 253 -22.17 -6.98 37.33
CA THR A 253 -22.30 -7.81 38.54
C THR A 253 -22.87 -9.19 38.25
N GLN A 254 -23.67 -9.31 37.20
CA GLN A 254 -24.26 -10.56 36.73
C GLN A 254 -23.67 -10.96 35.39
N GLU A 255 -23.51 -12.27 35.21
CA GLU A 255 -23.06 -12.83 33.95
C GLU A 255 -24.15 -12.69 32.89
N ARG A 256 -23.79 -12.10 31.74
CA ARG A 256 -24.73 -11.90 30.63
C ARG A 256 -23.99 -11.77 29.31
N GLU A 257 -24.71 -11.99 28.22
CA GLU A 257 -24.26 -11.57 26.89
C GLU A 257 -24.58 -10.09 26.67
N ALA A 258 -23.69 -9.41 25.97
CA ALA A 258 -23.88 -8.03 25.58
C ALA A 258 -23.23 -7.76 24.22
N ASP A 259 -23.94 -6.98 23.41
CA ASP A 259 -23.42 -6.44 22.16
C ASP A 259 -22.53 -5.25 22.49
N VAL A 260 -21.27 -5.29 22.05
CA VAL A 260 -20.25 -4.31 22.46
C VAL A 260 -19.67 -3.51 21.31
N LEU A 261 -19.83 -3.96 20.07
CA LEU A 261 -19.37 -3.20 18.91
C LEU A 261 -20.21 -3.56 17.68
N GLN A 262 -20.67 -2.55 16.96
CA GLN A 262 -21.23 -2.72 15.63
C GLN A 262 -20.20 -2.30 14.59
N ILE A 263 -20.07 -3.08 13.51
CA ILE A 263 -19.11 -2.89 12.43
C ILE A 263 -19.90 -2.85 11.13
N THR A 264 -19.64 -1.86 10.30
CA THR A 264 -20.11 -1.82 8.91
C THR A 264 -19.00 -1.28 8.02
N TYR A 265 -19.09 -1.55 6.73
CA TYR A 265 -18.18 -0.98 5.74
C TYR A 265 -18.94 -0.63 4.48
N SER A 266 -18.43 0.35 3.75
CA SER A 266 -18.92 0.76 2.44
C SER A 266 -17.76 0.88 1.49
N TYR A 267 -18.04 0.71 0.20
CA TYR A 267 -17.06 0.94 -0.86
C TYR A 267 -17.78 1.26 -2.17
N SER A 268 -17.00 1.56 -3.20
CA SER A 268 -17.46 1.66 -4.59
C SER A 268 -16.69 0.69 -5.47
N PHE A 269 -17.34 0.21 -6.52
CA PHE A 269 -16.71 -0.63 -7.54
C PHE A 269 -17.24 -0.22 -8.91
N GLN A 270 -16.36 0.24 -9.79
CA GLN A 270 -16.73 0.77 -11.10
C GLN A 270 -17.79 1.88 -11.00
N GLY A 271 -17.69 2.71 -9.95
CA GLY A 271 -18.64 3.78 -9.65
C GLY A 271 -19.96 3.33 -9.01
N SER A 272 -20.19 2.04 -8.80
CA SER A 272 -21.37 1.52 -8.09
C SER A 272 -21.09 1.45 -6.58
N PRO A 273 -21.87 2.13 -5.73
CA PRO A 273 -21.68 2.05 -4.28
C PRO A 273 -22.21 0.73 -3.73
N PHE A 274 -21.53 0.24 -2.69
CA PHE A 274 -21.92 -0.91 -1.89
C PHE A 274 -21.86 -0.52 -0.42
N GLU A 275 -22.87 -0.94 0.35
CA GLU A 275 -22.90 -0.82 1.80
C GLU A 275 -23.19 -2.18 2.42
N ALA A 276 -22.33 -2.59 3.34
CA ALA A 276 -22.46 -3.86 4.02
C ALA A 276 -23.55 -3.79 5.09
N ASN A 277 -24.29 -4.89 5.25
CA ASN A 277 -25.12 -5.08 6.42
C ASN A 277 -24.25 -5.07 7.68
N PRO A 278 -24.62 -4.33 8.74
CA PRO A 278 -23.86 -4.30 9.97
C PRO A 278 -23.64 -5.70 10.58
N ALA A 279 -22.45 -5.90 11.12
CA ALA A 279 -22.09 -7.03 11.95
C ALA A 279 -21.97 -6.58 13.40
N THR A 280 -22.49 -7.37 14.33
CA THR A 280 -22.44 -7.09 15.76
C THR A 280 -21.48 -8.05 16.43
N ILE A 281 -20.62 -7.51 17.29
CA ILE A 281 -19.74 -8.27 18.16
C ILE A 281 -20.42 -8.38 19.53
N THR A 282 -20.74 -9.62 19.90
CA THR A 282 -21.32 -9.98 21.18
C THR A 282 -20.26 -10.67 22.04
N VAL A 283 -20.17 -10.29 23.31
CA VAL A 283 -19.26 -10.93 24.27
C VAL A 283 -20.03 -11.39 25.51
N ARG A 284 -19.53 -12.45 26.14
CA ARG A 284 -20.00 -12.87 27.46
C ARG A 284 -19.26 -12.06 28.52
N ARG A 285 -20.00 -11.31 29.33
CA ARG A 285 -19.48 -10.43 30.38
C ARG A 285 -19.67 -11.07 31.74
N THR A 286 -18.68 -10.97 32.61
CA THR A 286 -18.69 -11.49 33.99
C THR A 286 -18.11 -10.47 34.96
N GLY A 287 -18.61 -10.45 36.19
CA GLY A 287 -18.09 -9.60 37.27
C GLY A 287 -16.84 -10.13 37.95
N LYS A 288 -16.39 -11.34 37.56
CA LYS A 288 -15.15 -11.94 38.06
C LYS A 288 -14.05 -11.75 37.02
N PHE A 289 -12.90 -11.25 37.46
CA PHE A 289 -11.71 -11.23 36.63
C PHE A 289 -11.32 -12.66 36.25
N ALA A 290 -11.08 -12.89 34.96
CA ALA A 290 -10.52 -14.12 34.44
C ALA A 290 -9.38 -13.73 33.50
N GLU A 291 -8.17 -14.18 33.80
CA GLU A 291 -7.04 -14.01 32.91
C GLU A 291 -7.28 -14.88 31.67
N GLN A 292 -7.41 -14.24 30.51
CA GLN A 292 -7.58 -14.93 29.24
C GLN A 292 -6.31 -14.77 28.42
N GLN A 293 -5.86 -15.86 27.82
CA GLN A 293 -4.74 -15.80 26.91
C GLN A 293 -5.14 -14.98 25.69
N GLU A 294 -4.38 -13.92 25.42
CA GLU A 294 -4.57 -13.11 24.24
C GLU A 294 -4.30 -13.92 22.97
N ARG A 295 -5.09 -13.65 21.93
CA ARG A 295 -4.98 -14.34 20.65
C ARG A 295 -3.62 -14.05 19.99
N PRO A 296 -2.90 -15.07 19.48
CA PRO A 296 -1.60 -14.88 18.84
C PRO A 296 -1.60 -13.83 17.72
N GLU A 297 -2.66 -13.76 16.91
CA GLU A 297 -2.71 -12.81 15.79
C GLU A 297 -2.79 -11.35 16.25
N VAL A 298 -3.38 -11.10 17.42
CA VAL A 298 -3.46 -9.75 18.01
C VAL A 298 -2.09 -9.35 18.57
N LYS A 299 -1.43 -10.23 19.34
CA LYS A 299 -0.07 -10.00 19.87
C LYS A 299 0.95 -9.68 18.77
N ILE A 300 0.88 -10.38 17.63
CA ILE A 300 1.77 -10.15 16.49
C ILE A 300 1.52 -8.74 15.90
N GLU A 301 0.27 -8.35 15.77
CA GLU A 301 -0.09 -7.03 15.23
C GLU A 301 0.30 -5.90 16.19
N GLU A 302 0.11 -6.06 17.50
CA GLU A 302 0.59 -5.13 18.51
C GLU A 302 2.12 -5.03 18.52
N THR A 303 2.82 -6.16 18.38
CA THR A 303 4.27 -6.19 18.22
C THR A 303 4.69 -5.39 17.00
N ARG A 304 4.04 -5.60 15.84
CA ARG A 304 4.29 -4.82 14.63
C ARG A 304 4.15 -3.32 14.88
N LEU A 305 3.05 -2.90 15.50
CA LEU A 305 2.80 -1.47 15.79
C LEU A 305 3.86 -0.89 16.74
N ARG A 306 4.26 -1.64 17.76
CA ARG A 306 5.34 -1.25 18.67
C ARG A 306 6.66 -1.06 17.93
N ILE A 307 7.07 -2.03 17.11
CA ILE A 307 8.33 -1.95 16.35
C ILE A 307 8.32 -0.80 15.34
N VAL A 308 7.22 -0.58 14.63
CA VAL A 308 7.08 0.56 13.69
C VAL A 308 7.20 1.91 14.41
N ASN A 309 6.65 2.03 15.63
CA ASN A 309 6.86 3.21 16.45
C ASN A 309 8.32 3.41 16.87
N VAL A 310 9.09 2.33 17.04
CA VAL A 310 10.53 2.40 17.28
C VAL A 310 11.30 2.77 16.01
N ILE A 311 10.90 2.29 14.82
CA ILE A 311 11.49 2.73 13.55
C ILE A 311 11.34 4.26 13.41
N LYS A 312 10.21 4.83 13.83
CA LYS A 312 9.98 6.29 13.88
C LYS A 312 10.95 7.03 14.82
N ALA A 313 11.68 6.33 15.70
CA ALA A 313 12.79 6.91 16.47
C ALA A 313 13.97 7.34 15.59
N ARG A 314 13.99 6.97 14.29
CA ARG A 314 14.89 7.58 13.30
C ARG A 314 14.89 9.11 13.32
N LYS A 315 13.80 9.74 13.76
CA LYS A 315 13.70 11.20 13.95
C LYS A 315 14.74 11.74 14.94
N MET A 316 15.31 10.89 15.81
CA MET A 316 16.43 11.21 16.68
C MET A 316 17.75 11.28 15.89
N ALA A 317 17.95 10.38 14.92
CA ALA A 317 19.10 10.43 14.01
C ALA A 317 19.11 11.71 13.15
N GLU A 318 17.93 12.24 12.81
CA GLU A 318 17.79 13.56 12.15
C GLU A 318 18.27 14.73 13.01
N LYS A 319 18.33 14.56 14.32
CA LYS A 319 18.80 15.55 15.30
C LYS A 319 20.25 15.32 15.73
N ASN A 320 21.01 14.52 14.98
CA ASN A 320 22.36 14.05 15.32
C ASN A 320 22.43 13.18 16.59
N GLU A 321 21.31 12.62 17.04
CA GLU A 321 21.26 11.67 18.17
C GLU A 321 21.27 10.21 17.68
N LEU A 322 22.15 9.90 16.72
CA LEU A 322 22.19 8.58 16.06
C LEU A 322 22.39 7.44 17.05
N ARG A 323 23.20 7.64 18.11
CA ARG A 323 23.41 6.64 19.16
C ARG A 323 22.10 6.30 19.90
N ASN A 324 21.33 7.30 20.31
CA ASN A 324 20.06 7.11 21.00
C ASN A 324 19.06 6.37 20.08
N ALA A 325 19.04 6.71 18.78
CA ALA A 325 18.22 6.02 17.80
C ALA A 325 18.59 4.53 17.69
N ARG A 326 19.89 4.22 17.60
CA ARG A 326 20.40 2.84 17.57
C ARG A 326 20.06 2.07 18.82
N ASP A 327 20.25 2.66 20.00
CA ASP A 327 19.98 1.98 21.29
C ASP A 327 18.51 1.52 21.36
N LYS A 328 17.58 2.36 20.91
CA LYS A 328 16.15 1.99 20.81
C LYS A 328 15.88 0.85 19.81
N LEU A 329 16.55 0.87 18.65
CA LEU A 329 16.41 -0.21 17.66
C LEU A 329 16.97 -1.54 18.18
N VAL A 330 18.07 -1.51 18.95
CA VAL A 330 18.64 -2.71 19.60
C VAL A 330 17.68 -3.25 20.66
N GLU A 331 17.09 -2.38 21.48
CA GLU A 331 16.05 -2.78 22.45
C GLU A 331 14.86 -3.44 21.76
N ALA A 332 14.38 -2.84 20.67
CA ALA A 332 13.31 -3.42 19.86
C ALA A 332 13.69 -4.77 19.25
N GLN A 333 14.91 -4.92 18.74
CA GLN A 333 15.41 -6.18 18.19
C GLN A 333 15.50 -7.27 19.26
N ASN A 334 15.97 -6.94 20.46
CA ASN A 334 15.99 -7.87 21.58
C ASN A 334 14.57 -8.30 22.00
N SER A 335 13.60 -7.36 21.99
CA SER A 335 12.20 -7.66 22.34
C SER A 335 11.50 -8.63 21.36
N LEU A 336 11.99 -8.75 20.13
CA LEU A 336 11.51 -9.77 19.19
C LEU A 336 11.95 -11.19 19.59
N GLY A 337 13.01 -11.30 20.40
CA GLY A 337 13.46 -12.56 20.99
C GLY A 337 12.48 -13.18 21.99
N ASP A 338 11.55 -12.37 22.52
CA ASP A 338 10.54 -12.79 23.50
C ASP A 338 9.18 -13.12 22.87
N VAL A 339 9.06 -13.00 21.54
CA VAL A 339 7.81 -13.31 20.83
C VAL A 339 7.62 -14.82 20.74
N ASP A 340 6.40 -15.28 21.05
CA ASP A 340 6.02 -16.70 21.10
C ASP A 340 6.27 -17.42 19.76
N ASP A 341 5.83 -16.83 18.63
CA ASP A 341 5.98 -17.38 17.28
C ASP A 341 7.04 -16.62 16.47
N LYS A 342 8.30 -17.06 16.60
CA LYS A 342 9.44 -16.48 15.87
C LYS A 342 9.46 -16.85 14.39
N SER A 343 8.79 -17.93 14.00
CA SER A 343 8.63 -18.35 12.61
C SER A 343 7.54 -17.56 11.87
N ASN A 344 6.86 -16.64 12.57
CA ASN A 344 5.86 -15.83 11.93
C ASN A 344 6.49 -14.94 10.84
N PRO A 345 5.97 -14.94 9.60
CA PRO A 345 6.51 -14.13 8.51
C PRO A 345 6.63 -12.63 8.82
N MET A 346 5.72 -12.09 9.65
CA MET A 346 5.79 -10.69 10.08
C MET A 346 6.95 -10.46 11.06
N VAL A 347 7.17 -11.38 12.00
CA VAL A 347 8.23 -11.28 13.01
C VAL A 347 9.60 -11.41 12.35
N GLU A 348 9.77 -12.37 11.45
CA GLU A 348 11.01 -12.54 10.66
C GLU A 348 11.34 -11.28 9.85
N MET A 349 10.32 -10.69 9.19
CA MET A 349 10.50 -9.46 8.43
C MET A 349 10.88 -8.28 9.34
N LEU A 350 10.17 -8.06 10.46
CA LEU A 350 10.49 -6.99 11.42
C LEU A 350 11.92 -7.12 11.96
N ALA A 351 12.36 -8.35 12.28
CA ALA A 351 13.72 -8.61 12.73
C ALA A 351 14.75 -8.23 11.65
N SER A 352 14.47 -8.58 10.40
CA SER A 352 15.33 -8.25 9.27
C SER A 352 15.40 -6.75 8.98
N GLU A 353 14.27 -6.04 9.07
CA GLU A 353 14.21 -4.59 8.91
C GLU A 353 15.04 -3.86 9.97
N LEU A 354 14.87 -4.25 11.25
CA LEU A 354 15.65 -3.67 12.33
C LEU A 354 17.15 -3.90 12.14
N GLN A 355 17.54 -5.11 11.72
CA GLN A 355 18.94 -5.44 11.46
C GLN A 355 19.53 -4.59 10.32
N GLN A 356 18.79 -4.42 9.23
CA GLN A 356 19.23 -3.59 8.10
C GLN A 356 19.31 -2.12 8.48
N LEU A 357 18.30 -1.59 9.17
CA LEU A 357 18.33 -0.21 9.61
C LEU A 357 19.48 0.04 10.60
N LEU A 358 19.76 -0.89 11.51
CA LEU A 358 20.92 -0.84 12.39
C LEU A 358 22.25 -0.83 11.62
N LYS A 359 22.37 -1.62 10.55
CA LYS A 359 23.54 -1.59 9.66
C LYS A 359 23.68 -0.22 8.98
N MET A 360 22.57 0.32 8.47
CA MET A 360 22.55 1.62 7.79
C MET A 360 22.71 2.81 8.76
N MET A 361 22.57 2.61 10.07
CA MET A 361 22.83 3.62 11.10
C MET A 361 24.27 3.61 11.63
N GLU A 362 25.24 2.97 10.96
CA GLU A 362 26.64 2.90 11.44
C GLU A 362 27.30 4.28 11.53
N SER A 363 26.99 5.17 10.58
CA SER A 363 27.41 6.57 10.61
C SER A 363 26.29 7.47 10.11
N GLN A 364 26.36 8.76 10.46
CA GLN A 364 25.38 9.75 10.02
C GLN A 364 25.26 9.78 8.49
N LYS A 365 26.39 9.71 7.78
CA LYS A 365 26.43 9.71 6.31
C LYS A 365 25.73 8.50 5.68
N ILE A 366 25.94 7.29 6.25
CA ILE A 366 25.27 6.07 5.74
C ILE A 366 23.78 6.15 6.05
N TYR A 367 23.42 6.64 7.23
CA TYR A 367 22.01 6.82 7.60
C TYR A 367 21.32 7.79 6.63
N GLU A 368 21.89 8.95 6.37
CA GLU A 368 21.30 9.95 5.47
C GLU A 368 21.10 9.41 4.05
N LYS A 369 22.07 8.68 3.51
CA LYS A 369 22.03 8.16 2.13
C LYS A 369 21.24 6.86 1.94
N GLN A 370 21.18 5.99 2.95
CA GLN A 370 20.60 4.65 2.83
C GLN A 370 19.57 4.36 3.94
N GLY A 371 19.90 4.70 5.20
CA GLY A 371 19.02 4.38 6.34
C GLY A 371 17.72 5.20 6.37
N ARG A 372 17.77 6.48 6.01
CA ARG A 372 16.62 7.39 5.94
C ARG A 372 15.61 6.94 4.87
N PRO A 373 15.98 6.75 3.60
CA PRO A 373 15.02 6.30 2.59
C PRO A 373 14.48 4.90 2.90
N PHE A 374 15.32 3.98 3.41
CA PHE A 374 14.87 2.66 3.88
C PHE A 374 13.81 2.77 4.98
N ALA A 375 14.05 3.56 6.02
CA ALA A 375 13.10 3.70 7.12
C ALA A 375 11.81 4.43 6.71
N LEU A 376 11.89 5.41 5.80
CA LEU A 376 10.71 6.10 5.26
C LEU A 376 9.84 5.19 4.38
N SER A 377 10.44 4.30 3.58
CA SER A 377 9.70 3.32 2.79
C SER A 377 9.08 2.23 3.67
N SER A 378 9.79 1.77 4.71
CA SER A 378 9.25 0.84 5.73
C SER A 378 8.07 1.46 6.50
N GLU A 379 8.20 2.70 6.98
CA GLU A 379 7.10 3.44 7.61
C GLU A 379 5.88 3.53 6.69
N THR A 380 6.08 3.90 5.42
CA THR A 380 4.99 3.94 4.42
C THR A 380 4.29 2.59 4.34
N SER A 381 5.06 1.52 4.19
CA SER A 381 4.50 0.18 3.98
C SER A 381 3.68 -0.28 5.18
N HIS A 382 4.16 -0.04 6.38
CA HIS A 382 3.47 -0.40 7.61
C HIS A 382 2.27 0.48 7.93
N ASP A 383 2.36 1.79 7.69
CA ASP A 383 1.29 2.74 7.95
C ASP A 383 0.16 2.60 6.93
N ARG A 384 0.45 2.14 5.71
CA ARG A 384 -0.54 1.81 4.67
C ARG A 384 -0.92 0.32 4.65
N GLN A 385 -0.16 -0.54 5.32
CA GLN A 385 -0.31 -2.01 5.21
C GLN A 385 -0.31 -2.48 3.75
N ARG A 386 0.57 -1.88 2.96
CA ARG A 386 0.68 -2.09 1.51
C ARG A 386 2.16 -2.22 1.17
N PHE A 387 2.50 -3.21 0.34
CA PHE A 387 3.89 -3.44 -0.01
C PHE A 387 4.52 -2.21 -0.67
N THR A 388 5.76 -1.92 -0.27
CA THR A 388 6.66 -0.95 -0.93
C THR A 388 8.03 -1.60 -1.04
N THR A 389 8.83 -1.16 -2.01
CA THR A 389 10.24 -1.56 -2.06
C THR A 389 10.99 -0.85 -0.94
N ARG A 390 11.76 -1.61 -0.16
CA ARG A 390 12.48 -1.15 1.04
C ARG A 390 13.96 -1.55 0.89
N GLY A 391 14.72 -0.75 0.13
CA GLY A 391 16.10 -1.08 -0.19
C GLY A 391 16.21 -2.38 -1.00
N ASP A 392 17.23 -3.20 -0.69
CA ASP A 392 17.66 -4.32 -1.54
C ASP A 392 17.18 -5.70 -1.05
N GLN A 393 16.11 -5.77 -0.25
CA GLN A 393 15.59 -7.08 0.17
C GLN A 393 14.93 -7.83 -0.98
N GLU A 394 15.68 -8.80 -1.49
CA GLU A 394 15.26 -9.72 -2.54
C GLU A 394 14.85 -11.11 -2.03
N GLU A 395 15.19 -11.43 -0.78
CA GLU A 395 14.99 -12.74 -0.16
C GLU A 395 14.36 -12.62 1.23
N GLY A 396 13.35 -13.46 1.50
CA GLY A 396 12.64 -13.52 2.79
C GLY A 396 11.14 -13.19 2.70
N PRO A 397 10.44 -13.17 3.84
CA PRO A 397 9.02 -12.84 3.88
C PRO A 397 8.72 -11.41 3.42
N ARG A 398 7.72 -11.26 2.54
CA ARG A 398 7.24 -9.97 2.02
C ARG A 398 5.82 -9.68 2.51
N PRO A 399 5.63 -9.33 3.80
CA PRO A 399 4.32 -8.94 4.30
C PRO A 399 3.76 -7.77 3.49
N PHE A 400 2.44 -7.76 3.35
CA PHE A 400 1.67 -6.84 2.51
C PHE A 400 1.81 -7.01 0.98
N ALA A 401 2.70 -7.90 0.51
CA ALA A 401 2.72 -8.25 -0.92
C ALA A 401 1.53 -9.13 -1.26
N THR A 402 0.92 -8.87 -2.42
CA THR A 402 -0.14 -9.73 -2.96
C THR A 402 0.47 -10.80 -3.87
N PRO A 403 -0.23 -11.93 -4.13
CA PRO A 403 0.25 -12.94 -5.07
C PRO A 403 0.58 -12.36 -6.47
N ARG A 404 -0.16 -11.35 -6.92
CA ARG A 404 0.10 -10.67 -8.19
C ARG A 404 1.41 -9.87 -8.15
N MET A 405 1.70 -9.18 -7.04
CA MET A 405 2.97 -8.48 -6.85
C MET A 405 4.15 -9.44 -6.90
N ASP A 406 4.01 -10.61 -6.26
CA ASP A 406 5.05 -11.64 -6.25
C ASP A 406 5.28 -12.22 -7.64
N LYS A 407 4.20 -12.46 -8.40
CA LYS A 407 4.28 -12.90 -9.80
C LYS A 407 4.99 -11.87 -10.68
N TYR A 408 4.66 -10.58 -10.52
CA TYR A 408 5.27 -9.50 -11.31
C TYR A 408 6.74 -9.27 -10.95
N LEU A 409 7.12 -9.54 -9.70
CA LEU A 409 8.53 -9.56 -9.31
C LEU A 409 9.30 -10.64 -10.10
N GLU A 410 8.79 -11.87 -10.16
CA GLU A 410 9.46 -12.97 -10.89
C GLU A 410 9.47 -12.75 -12.42
N GLN A 411 8.39 -12.21 -12.98
CA GLN A 411 8.34 -11.82 -14.38
C GLN A 411 9.31 -10.69 -14.69
N ALA A 412 9.44 -9.69 -13.82
CA ALA A 412 10.39 -8.59 -13.99
C ALA A 412 11.85 -9.08 -13.88
N ARG A 413 12.15 -10.01 -12.96
CA ARG A 413 13.46 -10.68 -12.88
C ARG A 413 13.81 -11.40 -14.17
N SER A 414 12.84 -12.14 -14.73
CA SER A 414 13.02 -12.85 -15.99
C SER A 414 13.22 -11.89 -17.16
N PHE A 415 12.43 -10.82 -17.22
CA PHE A 415 12.51 -9.80 -18.26
C PHE A 415 13.84 -9.01 -18.19
N ASN A 416 14.34 -8.70 -16.99
CA ASN A 416 15.63 -8.05 -16.83
C ASN A 416 16.80 -8.90 -17.38
N LYS A 417 16.68 -10.23 -17.34
CA LYS A 417 17.69 -11.16 -17.90
C LYS A 417 17.59 -11.27 -19.42
N GLU A 418 16.38 -11.24 -19.97
CA GLU A 418 16.12 -11.36 -21.41
C GLU A 418 15.06 -10.33 -21.88
N PRO A 419 15.43 -9.05 -22.07
CA PRO A 419 14.48 -8.00 -22.42
C PRO A 419 13.82 -8.16 -23.81
N SER A 420 14.38 -9.01 -24.67
CA SER A 420 13.82 -9.35 -25.97
C SER A 420 12.58 -10.24 -25.88
N LYS A 421 12.34 -10.89 -24.74
CA LYS A 421 11.20 -11.76 -24.52
C LYS A 421 10.15 -11.03 -23.69
N PRO A 422 9.01 -10.61 -24.28
CA PRO A 422 7.99 -9.89 -23.53
C PRO A 422 7.43 -10.77 -22.39
N PRO A 423 7.09 -10.18 -21.23
CA PRO A 423 6.43 -10.90 -20.16
C PRO A 423 5.01 -11.32 -20.60
N PRO A 424 4.38 -12.30 -19.91
CA PRO A 424 2.97 -12.62 -20.12
C PRO A 424 2.10 -11.37 -19.98
N SER A 425 1.06 -11.28 -20.80
CA SER A 425 0.05 -10.21 -20.72
C SER A 425 -0.76 -10.29 -19.43
N VAL A 426 -1.51 -9.23 -19.09
CA VAL A 426 -2.44 -9.23 -17.95
C VAL A 426 -3.54 -10.26 -18.13
N ASP A 427 -4.02 -10.47 -19.36
CA ASP A 427 -5.14 -11.37 -19.61
C ASP A 427 -4.73 -12.83 -19.43
N GLU A 428 -3.54 -13.22 -19.91
CA GLU A 428 -2.95 -14.55 -19.64
C GLU A 428 -2.77 -14.78 -18.12
N ASP A 429 -2.32 -13.73 -17.44
CA ASP A 429 -2.12 -13.69 -16.01
C ASP A 429 -3.41 -13.88 -15.21
N VAL A 430 -4.53 -13.33 -15.67
CA VAL A 430 -5.87 -13.51 -15.10
C VAL A 430 -6.39 -14.91 -15.41
N GLN A 431 -6.21 -15.41 -16.63
CA GLN A 431 -6.60 -16.78 -17.01
C GLN A 431 -5.89 -17.83 -16.15
N GLU A 432 -4.60 -17.65 -15.87
CA GLU A 432 -3.85 -18.54 -14.99
C GLU A 432 -4.40 -18.53 -13.56
N GLU A 433 -4.76 -17.35 -13.02
CA GLU A 433 -5.38 -17.24 -11.69
C GLU A 433 -6.73 -17.94 -11.61
N ILE A 434 -7.60 -17.76 -12.62
CA ILE A 434 -8.89 -18.46 -12.70
C ILE A 434 -8.67 -19.98 -12.78
N THR A 435 -7.69 -20.42 -13.58
CA THR A 435 -7.39 -21.85 -13.74
C THR A 435 -6.89 -22.46 -12.44
N ALA A 436 -6.06 -21.73 -11.69
CA ALA A 436 -5.56 -22.17 -10.39
C ALA A 436 -6.64 -22.16 -9.30
N ASN A 437 -7.61 -21.24 -9.37
CA ASN A 437 -8.72 -21.18 -8.42
C ASN A 437 -10.04 -20.77 -9.10
N PRO A 438 -10.77 -21.72 -9.72
CA PRO A 438 -11.99 -21.43 -10.48
C PRO A 438 -13.12 -20.82 -9.65
N LEU A 439 -13.10 -21.01 -8.33
CA LEU A 439 -14.11 -20.48 -7.42
C LEU A 439 -13.78 -19.07 -6.91
N ALA A 440 -12.56 -18.58 -7.10
CA ALA A 440 -12.14 -17.25 -6.63
C ALA A 440 -13.10 -16.12 -7.04
N PRO A 441 -13.69 -16.10 -8.26
CA PRO A 441 -14.65 -15.08 -8.66
C PRO A 441 -15.95 -15.07 -7.85
N VAL A 442 -16.43 -16.26 -7.44
CA VAL A 442 -17.74 -16.40 -6.81
C VAL A 442 -17.65 -16.58 -5.28
N ILE A 443 -16.48 -16.87 -4.75
CA ILE A 443 -16.30 -17.20 -3.32
C ILE A 443 -16.74 -16.09 -2.39
N GLY A 444 -16.54 -14.81 -2.78
CA GLY A 444 -16.99 -13.67 -2.00
C GLY A 444 -18.52 -13.61 -1.89
N ALA A 445 -19.21 -13.77 -3.02
CA ALA A 445 -20.67 -13.82 -3.06
C ALA A 445 -21.21 -15.04 -2.29
N ILE A 446 -20.60 -16.21 -2.47
CA ILE A 446 -20.97 -17.43 -1.75
C ILE A 446 -20.82 -17.22 -0.23
N ASN A 447 -19.69 -16.69 0.22
CA ASN A 447 -19.44 -16.43 1.64
C ASN A 447 -20.45 -15.43 2.21
N TYR A 448 -20.77 -14.36 1.45
CA TYR A 448 -21.80 -13.40 1.84
C TYR A 448 -23.16 -14.08 2.05
N TYR A 449 -23.63 -14.87 1.08
CA TYR A 449 -24.93 -15.56 1.19
C TYR A 449 -24.93 -16.64 2.27
N LEU A 450 -23.82 -17.34 2.50
CA LEU A 450 -23.67 -18.30 3.61
C LEU A 450 -23.75 -17.58 4.96
N GLN A 451 -23.04 -16.46 5.14
CA GLN A 451 -23.12 -15.66 6.36
C GLN A 451 -24.53 -15.12 6.60
N LEU A 452 -25.21 -14.68 5.54
CA LEU A 452 -26.60 -14.25 5.63
C LEU A 452 -27.52 -15.41 6.04
N ALA A 453 -27.35 -16.59 5.45
CA ALA A 453 -28.11 -17.78 5.81
C ALA A 453 -27.89 -18.19 7.27
N ILE A 454 -26.64 -18.19 7.75
CA ILE A 454 -26.30 -18.47 9.15
C ILE A 454 -26.97 -17.45 10.08
N LYS A 455 -26.89 -16.15 9.77
CA LYS A 455 -27.56 -15.10 10.55
C LYS A 455 -29.08 -15.32 10.63
N CYS A 456 -29.71 -15.66 9.51
CA CYS A 456 -31.14 -15.97 9.47
C CYS A 456 -31.48 -17.19 10.34
N LEU A 457 -30.68 -18.25 10.27
CA LEU A 457 -30.89 -19.46 11.08
C LEU A 457 -30.74 -19.18 12.58
N LEU A 458 -29.71 -18.42 12.99
CA LEU A 458 -29.53 -18.00 14.39
C LEU A 458 -30.67 -17.11 14.89
N ALA A 459 -31.19 -16.23 14.03
CA ALA A 459 -32.36 -15.42 14.38
C ALA A 459 -33.62 -16.28 14.60
N ILE A 460 -33.84 -17.29 13.75
CA ILE A 460 -34.94 -18.25 13.91
C ILE A 460 -34.77 -19.06 15.21
N GLU A 461 -33.57 -19.56 15.49
CA GLU A 461 -33.27 -20.28 16.73
C GLU A 461 -33.55 -19.41 17.97
N LYS A 462 -33.16 -18.13 17.94
CA LYS A 462 -33.43 -17.18 19.03
C LYS A 462 -34.92 -16.93 19.24
N ILE A 463 -35.72 -16.92 18.17
CA ILE A 463 -37.19 -16.82 18.26
C ILE A 463 -37.77 -18.08 18.91
N ILE A 464 -37.32 -19.26 18.48
CA ILE A 464 -37.79 -20.55 19.03
C ILE A 464 -37.43 -20.65 20.52
N ASN A 465 -36.19 -20.33 20.89
CA ASN A 465 -35.69 -20.47 22.26
C ASN A 465 -36.26 -19.43 23.24
N ARG A 466 -36.78 -18.29 22.75
CA ARG A 466 -37.42 -17.29 23.62
C ARG A 466 -38.85 -17.63 24.01
N GLY A 467 -39.44 -18.70 23.44
CA GLY A 467 -40.85 -19.03 23.64
C GLY A 467 -41.76 -18.01 22.95
N LEU A 468 -42.83 -18.50 22.31
CA LEU A 468 -43.93 -17.66 21.87
C LEU A 468 -44.68 -17.06 23.06
#